data_AF-A0A3M2CKL6-F1
#
_entry.id   AF-A0A3M2CKL6-F1
#
_cell.length_a   1.000
_cell.length_b   1.000
_cell.length_c   1.000
_cell.angle_alpha   90.00
_cell.angle_beta   90.00
_cell.angle_gamma   90.00
#
_symmetry.space_group_name_H-M   'P 1'
#
loop_
_entity.id
_entity.type
_entity.pdbx_description
1 polymer ?
#
loop_
_entity_poly.entity_id
_entity_poly.type
_entity_poly.pdbx_seq_one_letter_code
_entity_poly.pdbx_strand_id
1 'polypeptide(L)'
;MPIKTTSRPFTIAALTALVGLAACGDEKDAREAFHQANIEFRSAATGDEIAHRDHAAAAYNRITQLVQDHAGDGSGYAEAAAVSLAQARLGEASQAAIEAGRVESEAIRQARVIRANLSEYLSLSAIAQAASVFDPAADIAELDRLLDLRRDDAAHYAAEKQQIENQIADLEAQIAALRAKADAERRKAGEIELSMTGVSAQRAAELAAEVREFTLRADQYQLEAVRLEGRVGQLRPTAAEIDFKVGNAASQIAMLERSQEELRERARASQEDAAEARAAARAARDRLTQLGEALRDFRQSEVRTKSDAIFAKLRQAEQALSNARGPLAGSASATRAAIKQATAAAHSAAAAGHAEAAAAFAALAAAGISGGFDQDADSANAEAIQASEAAKSAFREAASALRSMRATGEAGDKVEQAAVRFEALAGIEPQEPADDMSYDSSSEDDWSSASPDTTDATLEDLLANLPEDMRAEVMAQLQTQLDMLNSIDDPEILRQTLEQMDQMAPMLPAEAAPGLDFIRRTIENRIAELEGEG
;
A
#
# COMPACT_ATOMS: atom_id res chain seq x y z
N MET A 1 -14.53 2.43 9.20
CA MET A 1 -15.73 1.65 9.58
C MET A 1 -16.77 1.74 8.47
N PRO A 2 -17.24 0.63 7.89
CA PRO A 2 -18.38 0.68 6.98
C PRO A 2 -19.61 1.07 7.81
N ILE A 3 -20.15 2.26 7.57
CA ILE A 3 -21.53 2.56 7.98
C ILE A 3 -22.36 1.50 7.27
N LYS A 4 -22.85 0.49 8.01
CA LYS A 4 -23.92 -0.38 7.53
C LYS A 4 -25.11 0.54 7.30
N THR A 5 -25.21 1.10 6.10
CA THR A 5 -26.41 1.70 5.56
C THR A 5 -27.38 0.55 5.36
N THR A 6 -27.95 0.07 6.48
CA THR A 6 -29.20 -0.65 6.43
C THR A 6 -30.20 0.37 5.92
N SER A 7 -30.35 0.44 4.59
CA SER A 7 -31.44 1.17 3.95
C SER A 7 -32.71 0.42 4.30
N ARG A 8 -33.13 0.49 5.56
CA ARG A 8 -34.45 0.08 5.96
C ARG A 8 -35.39 0.95 5.12
N PRO A 9 -36.24 0.35 4.28
CA PRO A 9 -37.21 1.12 3.53
C PRO A 9 -37.94 2.00 4.54
N PHE A 10 -38.01 3.30 4.25
CA PHE A 10 -38.72 4.27 5.07
C PHE A 10 -40.17 3.80 5.18
N THR A 11 -40.50 3.11 6.27
CA THR A 11 -41.88 2.73 6.55
C THR A 11 -42.59 4.01 6.95
N ILE A 12 -43.19 4.68 5.96
CA ILE A 12 -44.14 5.77 6.19
C ILE A 12 -45.31 5.12 6.92
N ALA A 13 -45.29 5.18 8.25
CA ALA A 13 -46.43 4.80 9.06
C ALA A 13 -47.56 5.78 8.72
N ALA A 14 -48.46 5.35 7.82
CA ALA A 14 -49.61 6.13 7.39
C ALA A 14 -50.49 6.39 8.62
N LEU A 15 -50.31 7.57 9.21
CA LEU A 15 -51.09 8.04 10.36
C LEU A 15 -52.46 8.49 9.81
N THR A 16 -53.33 7.53 9.52
CA THR A 16 -54.72 7.77 9.09
C THR A 16 -55.57 8.21 10.28
N ALA A 17 -55.42 9.46 10.70
CA ALA A 17 -56.37 10.12 11.58
C ALA A 17 -57.51 10.73 10.73
N LEU A 18 -58.53 9.92 10.45
CA LEU A 18 -59.80 10.36 9.84
C LEU A 18 -60.64 11.09 10.88
N VAL A 19 -60.54 12.43 10.95
CA VAL A 19 -61.50 13.25 11.71
C VAL A 19 -62.51 13.83 10.71
N GLY A 20 -63.80 13.60 10.98
CA GLY A 20 -64.90 14.00 10.11
C GLY A 20 -64.98 15.51 9.93
N LEU A 21 -64.62 15.98 8.75
CA LEU A 21 -64.80 17.37 8.31
C LEU A 21 -66.12 17.44 7.54
N ALA A 22 -66.96 18.42 7.87
CA ALA A 22 -68.23 18.70 7.20
C ALA A 22 -68.22 20.16 6.70
N ALA A 23 -68.25 20.38 5.37
CA ALA A 23 -68.46 21.68 4.76
C ALA A 23 -69.28 21.56 3.43
N CYS A 24 -69.52 22.68 2.73
CA CYS A 24 -70.47 22.78 1.60
C CYS A 24 -69.84 23.46 0.38
N GLY A 25 -69.97 22.82 -0.80
CA GLY A 25 -69.67 23.37 -2.14
C GLY A 25 -68.25 23.03 -2.64
N ASP A 26 -68.12 22.35 -3.78
CA ASP A 26 -66.89 21.76 -4.38
C ASP A 26 -66.19 20.62 -3.62
N GLU A 27 -66.67 20.29 -2.43
CA GLU A 27 -66.09 19.23 -1.57
C GLU A 27 -66.27 17.81 -2.11
N LYS A 28 -67.28 17.55 -2.96
CA LYS A 28 -67.62 16.19 -3.40
C LYS A 28 -66.53 15.56 -4.26
N ASP A 29 -66.03 16.29 -5.25
CA ASP A 29 -65.02 15.78 -6.19
C ASP A 29 -63.67 15.63 -5.50
N ALA A 30 -63.27 16.61 -4.67
CA ALA A 30 -62.07 16.53 -3.83
C ALA A 30 -62.13 15.36 -2.83
N ARG A 31 -63.30 15.09 -2.25
CA ARG A 31 -63.53 13.95 -1.36
C ARG A 31 -63.41 12.62 -2.09
N GLU A 32 -64.00 12.50 -3.28
CA GLU A 32 -63.92 11.29 -4.08
C GLU A 32 -62.46 11.02 -4.52
N ALA A 33 -61.78 12.04 -5.02
CA ALA A 33 -60.36 12.00 -5.37
C ALA A 33 -59.49 11.56 -4.18
N PHE A 34 -59.70 12.15 -3.00
CA PHE A 34 -58.98 11.78 -1.78
C PHE A 34 -59.25 10.32 -1.35
N HIS A 35 -60.51 9.85 -1.42
CA HIS A 35 -60.83 8.47 -1.10
C HIS A 35 -60.17 7.48 -2.06
N GLN A 36 -60.19 7.77 -3.37
CA GLN A 36 -59.51 6.95 -4.37
C GLN A 36 -57.99 6.96 -4.16
N ALA A 37 -57.41 8.13 -3.88
CA ALA A 37 -55.99 8.24 -3.54
C ALA A 37 -55.61 7.39 -2.32
N ASN A 38 -56.45 7.35 -1.28
CA ASN A 38 -56.20 6.52 -0.11
C ASN A 38 -56.26 5.01 -0.41
N ILE A 39 -57.14 4.59 -1.32
CA ILE A 39 -57.16 3.20 -1.81
C ILE A 39 -55.85 2.89 -2.55
N GLU A 40 -55.41 3.78 -3.43
CA GLU A 40 -54.13 3.64 -4.14
C GLU A 40 -52.93 3.63 -3.18
N PHE A 41 -52.91 4.46 -2.13
CA PHE A 41 -51.86 4.42 -1.11
C PHE A 41 -51.76 3.07 -0.41
N ARG A 42 -52.91 2.45 -0.09
CA ARG A 42 -52.93 1.10 0.50
C ARG A 42 -52.42 0.06 -0.49
N SER A 43 -52.75 0.20 -1.77
CA SER A 43 -52.22 -0.67 -2.82
C SER A 43 -50.71 -0.52 -2.99
N ALA A 44 -50.18 0.70 -2.81
CA ALA A 44 -48.76 1.01 -2.84
C ALA A 44 -48.00 0.60 -1.57
N ALA A 45 -48.69 0.09 -0.54
CA ALA A 45 -48.09 -0.32 0.73
C ALA A 45 -48.11 -1.84 0.97
N THR A 46 -48.81 -2.62 0.14
CA THR A 46 -49.16 -4.02 0.44
C THR A 46 -48.47 -5.09 -0.41
N GLY A 47 -47.50 -4.74 -1.28
CA GLY A 47 -46.85 -5.73 -2.16
C GLY A 47 -45.42 -6.15 -1.82
N ASP A 48 -44.99 -7.21 -2.51
CA ASP A 48 -43.71 -7.94 -2.39
C ASP A 48 -42.51 -7.18 -3.00
N GLU A 49 -41.33 -7.19 -2.35
CA GLU A 49 -40.27 -6.15 -2.42
C GLU A 49 -39.78 -5.74 -3.84
N ILE A 50 -39.83 -6.63 -4.85
CA ILE A 50 -39.25 -6.39 -6.18
C ILE A 50 -40.31 -6.03 -7.23
N ALA A 51 -41.39 -6.80 -7.35
CA ALA A 51 -42.50 -6.50 -8.27
C ALA A 51 -43.26 -5.21 -7.87
N HIS A 52 -43.04 -4.74 -6.65
CA HIS A 52 -43.73 -3.61 -6.07
C HIS A 52 -43.17 -2.23 -6.46
N ARG A 53 -41.95 -2.11 -7.00
CA ARG A 53 -41.38 -0.77 -7.30
C ARG A 53 -42.11 -0.05 -8.43
N ASP A 54 -42.26 -0.72 -9.57
CA ASP A 54 -43.00 -0.17 -10.72
C ASP A 54 -44.47 0.04 -10.37
N HIS A 55 -45.05 -0.87 -9.58
CA HIS A 55 -46.42 -0.75 -9.09
C HIS A 55 -46.58 0.47 -8.16
N ALA A 56 -45.68 0.67 -7.20
CA ALA A 56 -45.71 1.80 -6.28
C ALA A 56 -45.47 3.12 -7.01
N ALA A 57 -44.54 3.18 -7.96
CA ALA A 57 -44.33 4.34 -8.81
C ALA A 57 -45.59 4.67 -9.63
N ALA A 58 -46.24 3.66 -10.22
CA ALA A 58 -47.50 3.84 -10.94
C ALA A 58 -48.63 4.31 -10.00
N ALA A 59 -48.72 3.76 -8.79
CA ALA A 59 -49.70 4.16 -7.79
C ALA A 59 -49.49 5.61 -7.33
N TYR A 60 -48.26 6.03 -7.01
CA TYR A 60 -47.98 7.43 -6.66
C TYR A 60 -48.28 8.40 -7.80
N ASN A 61 -47.97 8.03 -9.05
CA ASN A 61 -48.36 8.82 -10.22
C ASN A 61 -49.89 8.93 -10.37
N ARG A 62 -50.63 7.84 -10.16
CA ARG A 62 -52.10 7.86 -10.17
C ARG A 62 -52.65 8.73 -9.05
N ILE A 63 -52.12 8.62 -7.84
CA ILE A 63 -52.50 9.48 -6.71
C ILE A 63 -52.28 10.94 -7.08
N THR A 64 -51.10 11.29 -7.55
CA THR A 64 -50.77 12.65 -8.02
C THR A 64 -51.82 13.15 -9.01
N GLN A 65 -52.16 12.36 -10.05
CA GLN A 65 -53.17 12.74 -11.04
C GLN A 65 -54.56 12.93 -10.44
N LEU A 66 -54.95 12.07 -9.49
CA LEU A 66 -56.24 12.16 -8.82
C LEU A 66 -56.38 13.42 -7.98
N VAL A 67 -55.34 13.82 -7.24
CA VAL A 67 -55.46 14.88 -6.21
C VAL A 67 -54.91 16.24 -6.64
N GLN A 68 -54.10 16.32 -7.72
CA GLN A 68 -53.39 17.55 -8.09
C GLN A 68 -54.35 18.72 -8.40
N ASP A 69 -55.45 18.47 -9.09
CA ASP A 69 -56.43 19.52 -9.45
C ASP A 69 -57.32 19.93 -8.26
N HIS A 70 -57.26 19.18 -7.16
CA HIS A 70 -58.05 19.41 -5.95
C HIS A 70 -57.20 19.91 -4.76
N ALA A 71 -55.87 19.98 -4.90
CA ALA A 71 -54.97 20.51 -3.89
C ALA A 71 -54.91 22.05 -3.96
N GLY A 72 -55.45 22.75 -2.95
CA GLY A 72 -55.54 24.22 -2.95
C GLY A 72 -55.83 24.83 -1.58
N ASP A 73 -56.04 26.16 -1.53
CA ASP A 73 -56.27 26.96 -0.31
C ASP A 73 -57.66 26.77 0.34
N GLY A 74 -58.40 25.72 -0.05
CA GLY A 74 -59.72 25.43 0.50
C GLY A 74 -59.66 24.63 1.80
N SER A 75 -60.67 24.76 2.67
CA SER A 75 -60.78 23.96 3.90
C SER A 75 -61.20 22.51 3.61
N GLY A 76 -60.92 21.59 4.54
CA GLY A 76 -61.48 20.24 4.48
C GLY A 76 -60.71 19.32 3.54
N TYR A 77 -61.37 18.82 2.51
CA TYR A 77 -60.78 17.84 1.58
C TYR A 77 -59.73 18.44 0.63
N ALA A 78 -59.73 19.76 0.38
CA ALA A 78 -58.67 20.39 -0.41
C ALA A 78 -57.32 20.39 0.32
N GLU A 79 -57.30 20.63 1.64
CA GLU A 79 -56.10 20.44 2.47
C GLU A 79 -55.69 18.96 2.53
N ALA A 80 -56.65 18.05 2.62
CA ALA A 80 -56.38 16.61 2.64
C ALA A 80 -55.76 16.16 1.30
N ALA A 81 -56.28 16.65 0.17
CA ALA A 81 -55.73 16.46 -1.16
C ALA A 81 -54.30 17.03 -1.28
N ALA A 82 -54.03 18.20 -0.69
CA ALA A 82 -52.70 18.80 -0.67
C ALA A 82 -51.69 17.95 0.13
N VAL A 83 -52.08 17.45 1.31
CA VAL A 83 -51.24 16.53 2.10
C VAL A 83 -51.02 15.20 1.36
N SER A 84 -52.05 14.64 0.73
CA SER A 84 -51.93 13.43 -0.09
C SER A 84 -51.04 13.64 -1.31
N LEU A 85 -51.12 14.80 -1.97
CA LEU A 85 -50.23 15.15 -3.08
C LEU A 85 -48.78 15.19 -2.63
N ALA A 86 -48.51 15.83 -1.48
CA ALA A 86 -47.17 15.89 -0.89
C ALA A 86 -46.63 14.50 -0.54
N GLN A 87 -47.46 13.64 0.05
CA GLN A 87 -47.08 12.26 0.37
C GLN A 87 -46.82 11.42 -0.88
N ALA A 88 -47.60 11.60 -1.96
CA ALA A 88 -47.37 10.92 -3.23
C ALA A 88 -46.07 11.37 -3.88
N ARG A 89 -45.78 12.68 -3.89
CA ARG A 89 -44.51 13.23 -4.39
C ARG A 89 -43.31 12.80 -3.54
N LEU A 90 -43.47 12.65 -2.23
CA LEU A 90 -42.46 12.05 -1.35
C LEU A 90 -42.22 10.58 -1.71
N GLY A 91 -43.28 9.82 -2.03
CA GLY A 91 -43.18 8.45 -2.54
C GLY A 91 -42.42 8.37 -3.87
N GLU A 92 -42.73 9.24 -4.83
CA GLU A 92 -41.98 9.38 -6.09
C GLU A 92 -40.51 9.73 -5.83
N ALA A 93 -40.23 10.64 -4.89
CA ALA A 93 -38.87 11.01 -4.50
C ALA A 93 -38.10 9.83 -3.89
N SER A 94 -38.77 8.99 -3.09
CA SER A 94 -38.17 7.78 -2.52
C SER A 94 -37.75 6.78 -3.60
N GLN A 95 -38.54 6.61 -4.67
CA GLN A 95 -38.15 5.78 -5.80
C GLN A 95 -36.94 6.36 -6.54
N ALA A 96 -36.95 7.67 -6.80
CA ALA A 96 -35.80 8.35 -7.39
C ALA A 96 -34.54 8.24 -6.50
N ALA A 97 -34.70 8.26 -5.17
CA ALA A 97 -33.61 8.10 -4.21
C ALA A 97 -32.95 6.72 -4.28
N ILE A 98 -33.73 5.66 -4.54
CA ILE A 98 -33.17 4.32 -4.75
C ILE A 98 -32.33 4.28 -6.03
N GLU A 99 -32.81 4.88 -7.13
CA GLU A 99 -32.05 4.94 -8.38
C GLU A 99 -30.76 5.75 -8.24
N ALA A 100 -30.81 6.91 -7.58
CA ALA A 100 -29.62 7.71 -7.32
C ALA A 100 -28.65 6.96 -6.40
N GLY A 101 -29.15 6.32 -5.34
CA GLY A 101 -28.31 5.53 -4.45
C GLY A 101 -27.56 4.39 -5.18
N ARG A 102 -28.18 3.80 -6.21
CA ARG A 102 -27.54 2.79 -7.07
C ARG A 102 -26.40 3.39 -7.90
N VAL A 103 -26.62 4.52 -8.56
CA VAL A 103 -25.57 5.17 -9.37
C VAL A 103 -24.49 5.78 -8.48
N GLU A 104 -24.82 6.28 -7.29
CA GLU A 104 -23.85 6.76 -6.30
C GLU A 104 -22.95 5.62 -5.82
N SER A 105 -23.54 4.47 -5.51
CA SER A 105 -22.78 3.27 -5.13
C SER A 105 -21.84 2.81 -6.24
N GLU A 106 -22.26 2.95 -7.51
CA GLU A 106 -21.43 2.64 -8.66
C GLU A 106 -20.27 3.63 -8.82
N ALA A 107 -20.51 4.93 -8.64
CA ALA A 107 -19.46 5.95 -8.65
C ALA A 107 -18.42 5.70 -7.54
N ILE A 108 -18.87 5.37 -6.33
CA ILE A 108 -17.99 5.01 -5.21
C ILE A 108 -17.18 3.74 -5.54
N ARG A 109 -17.79 2.75 -6.21
CA ARG A 109 -17.07 1.54 -6.67
C ARG A 109 -15.97 1.91 -7.66
N GLN A 110 -16.25 2.77 -8.64
CA GLN A 110 -15.26 3.24 -9.61
C GLN A 110 -14.11 3.99 -8.93
N ALA A 111 -14.40 4.86 -7.95
CA ALA A 111 -13.39 5.54 -7.14
C ALA A 111 -12.48 4.55 -6.38
N ARG A 112 -13.03 3.45 -5.85
CA ARG A 112 -12.24 2.38 -5.21
C ARG A 112 -11.38 1.61 -6.22
N VAL A 113 -11.90 1.33 -7.42
CA VAL A 113 -11.13 0.68 -8.49
C VAL A 113 -9.94 1.55 -8.89
N ILE A 114 -10.10 2.88 -8.99
CA ILE A 114 -8.99 3.82 -9.23
C ILE A 114 -7.91 3.66 -8.16
N ARG A 115 -8.28 3.69 -6.87
CA ARG A 115 -7.31 3.53 -5.77
C ARG A 115 -6.57 2.19 -5.83
N ALA A 116 -7.24 1.10 -6.20
CA ALA A 116 -6.59 -0.20 -6.37
C ALA A 116 -5.58 -0.20 -7.52
N ASN A 117 -5.95 0.34 -8.69
CA ASN A 117 -5.03 0.44 -9.84
C ASN A 117 -3.87 1.41 -9.56
N LEU A 118 -4.07 2.39 -8.67
CA LEU A 118 -3.01 3.32 -8.29
C LEU A 118 -1.89 2.61 -7.52
N SER A 119 -2.24 1.67 -6.63
CA SER A 119 -1.25 0.86 -5.91
C SER A 119 -0.38 0.03 -6.87
N GLU A 120 -0.99 -0.54 -7.91
CA GLU A 120 -0.28 -1.26 -8.97
C GLU A 120 0.69 -0.34 -9.73
N TYR A 121 0.23 0.85 -10.16
CA TYR A 121 1.07 1.84 -10.82
C TYR A 121 2.28 2.26 -9.96
N LEU A 122 2.06 2.54 -8.68
CA LEU A 122 3.12 2.95 -7.76
C LEU A 122 4.15 1.84 -7.55
N SER A 123 3.69 0.58 -7.42
CA SER A 123 4.57 -0.58 -7.30
C SER A 123 5.43 -0.77 -8.56
N LEU A 124 4.83 -0.74 -9.75
CA LEU A 124 5.56 -0.87 -11.02
C LEU A 124 6.56 0.28 -11.23
N SER A 125 6.19 1.49 -10.84
CA SER A 125 7.07 2.66 -10.90
C SER A 125 8.27 2.53 -9.96
N ALA A 126 8.05 2.00 -8.75
CA ALA A 126 9.12 1.74 -7.79
C ALA A 126 10.08 0.64 -8.28
N ILE A 127 9.56 -0.46 -8.83
CA ILE A 127 10.37 -1.53 -9.43
C ILE A 127 11.21 -0.99 -10.58
N ALA A 128 10.60 -0.21 -11.48
CA ALA A 128 11.29 0.44 -12.59
C ALA A 128 12.43 1.36 -12.12
N GLN A 129 12.22 2.09 -11.02
CA GLN A 129 13.24 2.96 -10.44
C GLN A 129 14.36 2.13 -9.81
N ALA A 130 14.04 1.15 -8.97
CA ALA A 130 15.02 0.28 -8.31
C ALA A 130 15.90 -0.48 -9.31
N ALA A 131 15.30 -1.09 -10.33
CA ALA A 131 16.02 -1.80 -11.37
C ALA A 131 16.93 -0.89 -12.20
N SER A 132 16.67 0.42 -12.23
CA SER A 132 17.50 1.40 -12.92
C SER A 132 18.68 1.95 -12.12
N VAL A 133 18.72 1.70 -10.81
CA VAL A 133 19.83 2.13 -9.94
C VAL A 133 21.03 1.21 -10.06
N PHE A 134 20.86 -0.03 -10.55
CA PHE A 134 21.97 -0.96 -10.73
C PHE A 134 22.88 -0.52 -11.88
N ASP A 135 24.04 0.04 -11.53
CA ASP A 135 25.12 0.40 -12.46
C ASP A 135 26.44 -0.25 -12.02
N PRO A 136 26.88 -1.36 -12.65
CA PRO A 136 28.11 -2.04 -12.29
C PRO A 136 29.35 -1.44 -12.97
N ALA A 137 29.26 -0.24 -13.59
CA ALA A 137 30.39 0.33 -14.32
C ALA A 137 31.66 0.48 -13.47
N ALA A 138 31.52 0.86 -12.20
CA ALA A 138 32.65 0.99 -11.27
C ALA A 138 33.27 -0.38 -10.95
N ASP A 139 32.45 -1.39 -10.68
CA ASP A 139 32.91 -2.75 -10.38
C ASP A 139 33.60 -3.40 -11.59
N ILE A 140 33.03 -3.20 -12.79
CA ILE A 140 33.63 -3.67 -14.05
C ILE A 140 34.99 -3.01 -14.27
N ALA A 141 35.10 -1.70 -14.04
CA ALA A 141 36.36 -0.97 -14.18
C ALA A 141 37.43 -1.44 -13.18
N GLU A 142 37.03 -1.83 -11.96
CA GLU A 142 37.96 -2.40 -10.98
C GLU A 142 38.42 -3.81 -11.38
N LEU A 143 37.50 -4.66 -11.88
CA LEU A 143 37.85 -5.97 -12.42
C LEU A 143 38.81 -5.86 -13.62
N ASP A 144 38.63 -4.86 -14.50
CA ASP A 144 39.55 -4.59 -15.61
C ASP A 144 40.96 -4.26 -15.10
N ARG A 145 41.09 -3.41 -14.07
CA ARG A 145 42.41 -3.11 -13.45
C ARG A 145 43.06 -4.35 -12.86
N LEU A 146 42.29 -5.20 -12.17
CA LEU A 146 42.79 -6.44 -11.58
C LEU A 146 43.22 -7.45 -12.67
N LEU A 147 42.49 -7.51 -13.78
CA LEU A 147 42.85 -8.33 -14.93
C LEU A 147 44.17 -7.88 -15.55
N ASP A 148 44.34 -6.58 -15.76
CA ASP A 148 45.59 -6.02 -16.31
C ASP A 148 46.78 -6.32 -15.38
N LEU A 149 46.62 -6.10 -14.07
CA LEU A 149 47.65 -6.44 -13.08
C LEU A 149 48.04 -7.92 -13.13
N ARG A 150 47.06 -8.83 -13.22
CA ARG A 150 47.34 -10.28 -13.25
C ARG A 150 47.94 -10.74 -14.57
N ARG A 151 47.61 -10.09 -15.68
CA ARG A 151 48.24 -10.33 -16.98
C ARG A 151 49.70 -9.89 -16.96
N ASP A 152 49.99 -8.75 -16.34
CA ASP A 152 51.36 -8.27 -16.14
C ASP A 152 52.18 -9.22 -15.25
N ASP A 153 51.60 -9.70 -14.14
CA ASP A 153 52.23 -10.71 -13.27
C ASP A 153 52.55 -12.01 -14.03
N ALA A 154 51.58 -12.52 -14.81
CA ALA A 154 51.76 -13.73 -15.60
C ALA A 154 52.88 -13.57 -16.64
N ALA A 155 52.93 -12.42 -17.33
CA ALA A 155 53.98 -12.10 -18.29
C ALA A 155 55.36 -11.99 -17.62
N HIS A 156 55.42 -11.37 -16.44
CA HIS A 156 56.64 -11.24 -15.66
C HIS A 156 57.18 -12.63 -15.24
N TYR A 157 56.34 -13.48 -14.65
CA TYR A 157 56.73 -14.83 -14.26
C TYR A 157 57.14 -15.70 -15.45
N ALA A 158 56.44 -15.60 -16.58
CA ALA A 158 56.82 -16.32 -17.80
C ALA A 158 58.21 -15.90 -18.30
N ALA A 159 58.54 -14.60 -18.27
CA ALA A 159 59.85 -14.10 -18.63
C ALA A 159 60.95 -14.56 -17.65
N GLU A 160 60.67 -14.53 -16.34
CA GLU A 160 61.59 -14.99 -15.30
C GLU A 160 61.90 -16.50 -15.46
N LYS A 161 60.87 -17.32 -15.69
CA LYS A 161 61.03 -18.75 -15.98
C LYS A 161 61.94 -18.99 -17.18
N GLN A 162 61.68 -18.29 -18.29
CA GLN A 162 62.50 -18.44 -19.50
C GLN A 162 63.96 -18.07 -19.25
N GLN A 163 64.23 -17.04 -18.44
CA GLN A 163 65.61 -16.67 -18.07
C GLN A 163 66.30 -17.79 -17.29
N ILE A 164 65.61 -18.40 -16.32
CA ILE A 164 66.17 -19.50 -15.52
C ILE A 164 66.40 -20.74 -16.39
N GLU A 165 65.47 -21.08 -17.29
CA GLU A 165 65.62 -22.20 -18.23
C GLU A 165 66.82 -22.00 -19.16
N ASN A 166 67.03 -20.78 -19.67
CA ASN A 166 68.22 -20.45 -20.47
C ASN A 166 69.51 -20.62 -19.63
N GLN A 167 69.53 -20.16 -18.38
CA GLN A 167 70.68 -20.35 -17.49
C GLN A 167 70.97 -21.84 -17.21
N ILE A 168 69.93 -22.65 -17.01
CA ILE A 168 70.07 -24.09 -16.84
C ILE A 168 70.69 -24.70 -18.09
N ALA A 169 70.19 -24.37 -19.28
CA ALA A 169 70.71 -24.87 -20.55
C ALA A 169 72.19 -24.48 -20.77
N ASP A 170 72.56 -23.23 -20.47
CA ASP A 170 73.94 -22.75 -20.56
C ASP A 170 74.88 -23.48 -19.61
N LEU A 171 74.43 -23.74 -18.37
CA LEU A 171 75.21 -24.49 -17.38
C LEU A 171 75.38 -25.96 -17.80
N GLU A 172 74.32 -26.59 -18.31
CA GLU A 172 74.37 -27.97 -18.82
C GLU A 172 75.34 -28.11 -20.00
N ALA A 173 75.37 -27.12 -20.91
CA ALA A 173 76.35 -27.06 -22.00
C ALA A 173 77.80 -26.94 -21.47
N GLN A 174 78.03 -26.10 -20.46
CA GLN A 174 79.35 -25.96 -19.82
C GLN A 174 79.79 -27.24 -19.10
N ILE A 175 78.88 -27.92 -18.40
CA ILE A 175 79.13 -29.22 -17.74
C ILE A 175 79.58 -30.25 -18.79
N ALA A 176 78.87 -30.35 -19.92
CA ALA A 176 79.23 -31.27 -21.00
C ALA A 176 80.62 -30.95 -21.57
N ALA A 177 80.95 -29.67 -21.78
CA ALA A 177 82.26 -29.25 -22.27
C ALA A 177 83.40 -29.55 -21.28
N LEU A 178 83.18 -29.34 -19.97
CA LEU A 178 84.16 -29.65 -18.92
C LEU A 178 84.43 -31.15 -18.82
N ARG A 179 83.38 -31.98 -18.87
CA ARG A 179 83.52 -33.45 -18.89
C ARG A 179 84.30 -33.92 -20.12
N ALA A 180 84.02 -33.37 -21.30
CA ALA A 180 84.77 -33.69 -22.51
C ALA A 180 86.27 -33.32 -22.41
N LYS A 181 86.60 -32.19 -21.75
CA LYS A 181 88.00 -31.82 -21.44
C LYS A 181 88.63 -32.80 -20.45
N ALA A 182 87.93 -33.16 -19.37
CA ALA A 182 88.41 -34.14 -18.40
C ALA A 182 88.74 -35.49 -19.06
N ASP A 183 87.86 -35.98 -19.95
CA ASP A 183 88.07 -37.21 -20.71
C ASP A 183 89.22 -37.10 -21.71
N ALA A 184 89.44 -35.92 -22.30
CA ALA A 184 90.61 -35.68 -23.15
C ALA A 184 91.92 -35.73 -22.35
N GLU A 185 91.99 -35.11 -21.17
CA GLU A 185 93.19 -35.16 -20.32
C GLU A 185 93.44 -36.57 -19.77
N ARG A 186 92.40 -37.33 -19.39
CA ARG A 186 92.54 -38.75 -19.00
C ARG A 186 93.08 -39.62 -20.13
N ARG A 187 92.64 -39.39 -21.38
CA ARG A 187 93.19 -40.10 -22.54
C ARG A 187 94.68 -39.83 -22.73
N LYS A 188 95.11 -38.57 -22.65
CA LYS A 188 96.54 -38.22 -22.72
C LYS A 188 97.34 -38.88 -21.59
N ALA A 189 96.82 -38.88 -20.37
CA ALA A 189 97.43 -39.58 -19.24
C ALA A 189 97.61 -41.08 -19.55
N GLY A 190 96.56 -41.75 -20.04
CA GLY A 190 96.62 -43.16 -20.42
C GLY A 190 97.57 -43.46 -21.58
N GLU A 191 97.65 -42.57 -22.58
CA GLU A 191 98.62 -42.68 -23.68
C GLU A 191 100.07 -42.59 -23.17
N ILE A 192 100.34 -41.67 -22.24
CA ILE A 192 101.65 -41.52 -21.61
C ILE A 192 101.97 -42.77 -20.76
N GLU A 193 101.04 -43.27 -19.96
CA GLU A 193 101.21 -44.49 -19.15
C GLU A 193 101.58 -45.70 -20.03
N LEU A 194 100.93 -45.86 -21.19
CA LEU A 194 101.25 -46.94 -22.14
C LEU A 194 102.69 -46.82 -22.66
N SER A 195 103.17 -45.59 -22.91
CA SER A 195 104.54 -45.33 -23.36
C SER A 195 105.63 -45.64 -22.30
N MET A 196 105.27 -45.72 -21.02
CA MET A 196 106.21 -45.99 -19.92
C MET A 196 106.75 -47.41 -19.90
N THR A 197 106.07 -48.37 -20.54
CA THR A 197 106.43 -49.79 -20.53
C THR A 197 107.75 -50.13 -21.24
N GLY A 198 108.28 -49.20 -22.05
CA GLY A 198 109.49 -49.40 -22.85
C GLY A 198 110.69 -48.49 -22.52
N VAL A 199 110.63 -47.71 -21.44
CA VAL A 199 111.67 -46.71 -21.10
C VAL A 199 112.45 -47.07 -19.82
N SER A 200 113.61 -46.44 -19.61
CA SER A 200 114.41 -46.62 -18.39
C SER A 200 113.68 -46.10 -17.15
N ALA A 201 114.01 -46.64 -15.96
CA ALA A 201 113.34 -46.29 -14.71
C ALA A 201 113.35 -44.78 -14.39
N GLN A 202 114.43 -44.07 -14.75
CA GLN A 202 114.54 -42.63 -14.54
C GLN A 202 113.60 -41.85 -15.47
N ARG A 203 113.50 -42.26 -16.74
CA ARG A 203 112.55 -41.65 -17.69
C ARG A 203 111.10 -42.00 -17.35
N ALA A 204 110.85 -43.20 -16.86
CA ALA A 204 109.53 -43.60 -16.35
C ALA A 204 109.09 -42.72 -15.17
N ALA A 205 110.01 -42.34 -14.27
CA ALA A 205 109.68 -41.44 -13.15
C ALA A 205 109.25 -40.04 -13.61
N GLU A 206 109.87 -39.50 -14.66
CA GLU A 206 109.47 -38.22 -15.27
C GLU A 206 108.09 -38.31 -15.93
N LEU A 207 107.84 -39.36 -16.73
CA LEU A 207 106.52 -39.60 -17.34
C LEU A 207 105.43 -39.82 -16.28
N ALA A 208 105.76 -40.47 -15.16
CA ALA A 208 104.82 -40.64 -14.03
C ALA A 208 104.46 -39.32 -13.33
N ALA A 209 105.32 -38.29 -13.40
CA ALA A 209 104.98 -36.95 -12.93
C ALA A 209 104.03 -36.25 -13.90
N GLU A 210 104.26 -36.41 -15.21
CA GLU A 210 103.42 -35.86 -16.27
C GLU A 210 102.00 -36.48 -16.28
N VAL A 211 101.89 -37.80 -16.14
CA VAL A 211 100.61 -38.51 -15.95
C VAL A 211 99.84 -37.94 -14.77
N ARG A 212 100.51 -37.73 -13.62
CA ARG A 212 99.88 -37.14 -12.44
C ARG A 212 99.35 -35.74 -12.70
N GLU A 213 100.07 -34.92 -13.45
CA GLU A 213 99.61 -33.58 -13.83
C GLU A 213 98.34 -33.65 -14.69
N PHE A 214 98.30 -34.53 -15.69
CA PHE A 214 97.12 -34.73 -16.54
C PHE A 214 95.91 -35.25 -15.75
N THR A 215 96.11 -36.21 -14.85
CA THR A 215 95.04 -36.73 -13.97
C THR A 215 94.51 -35.63 -13.04
N LEU A 216 95.40 -34.83 -12.42
CA LEU A 216 94.99 -33.71 -11.57
C LEU A 216 94.18 -32.66 -12.34
N ARG A 217 94.56 -32.34 -13.58
CA ARG A 217 93.77 -31.44 -14.45
C ARG A 217 92.40 -32.03 -14.78
N ALA A 218 92.33 -33.32 -15.08
CA ALA A 218 91.05 -33.99 -15.33
C ALA A 218 90.13 -33.93 -14.10
N ASP A 219 90.66 -34.20 -12.91
CA ASP A 219 89.89 -34.15 -11.66
C ASP A 219 89.45 -32.72 -11.32
N GLN A 220 90.25 -31.71 -11.64
CA GLN A 220 89.85 -30.30 -11.53
C GLN A 220 88.64 -29.99 -12.44
N TYR A 221 88.68 -30.37 -13.71
CA TYR A 221 87.54 -30.19 -14.62
C TYR A 221 86.30 -30.96 -14.16
N GLN A 222 86.47 -32.18 -13.62
CA GLN A 222 85.37 -32.96 -13.08
C GLN A 222 84.75 -32.30 -11.84
N LEU A 223 85.57 -31.77 -10.93
CA LEU A 223 85.10 -31.06 -9.75
C LEU A 223 84.36 -29.78 -10.13
N GLU A 224 84.83 -29.05 -11.14
CA GLU A 224 84.13 -27.88 -11.69
C GLU A 224 82.77 -28.28 -12.29
N ALA A 225 82.70 -29.37 -13.05
CA ALA A 225 81.44 -29.88 -13.59
C ALA A 225 80.42 -30.22 -12.48
N VAL A 226 80.85 -30.92 -11.42
CA VAL A 226 80.00 -31.24 -10.25
C VAL A 226 79.51 -29.98 -9.53
N ARG A 227 80.34 -28.93 -9.44
CA ARG A 227 79.91 -27.64 -8.86
C ARG A 227 78.82 -26.98 -9.69
N LEU A 228 78.91 -27.02 -11.02
CA LEU A 228 77.87 -26.49 -11.91
C LEU A 228 76.59 -27.33 -11.83
N GLU A 229 76.69 -28.66 -11.71
CA GLU A 229 75.53 -29.54 -11.49
C GLU A 229 74.78 -29.17 -10.21
N GLY A 230 75.51 -28.87 -9.13
CA GLY A 230 74.91 -28.37 -7.89
C GLY A 230 74.09 -27.10 -8.10
N ARG A 231 74.56 -26.16 -8.94
CA ARG A 231 73.81 -24.93 -9.29
C ARG A 231 72.57 -25.24 -10.12
N VAL A 232 72.67 -26.12 -11.12
CA VAL A 232 71.50 -26.58 -11.89
C VAL A 232 70.46 -27.23 -10.97
N GLY A 233 70.91 -28.05 -10.02
CA GLY A 233 70.06 -28.68 -9.00
C GLY A 233 69.32 -27.68 -8.11
N GLN A 234 69.86 -26.47 -7.91
CA GLN A 234 69.20 -25.38 -7.18
C GLN A 234 68.22 -24.57 -8.04
N LEU A 235 68.53 -24.38 -9.33
CA LEU A 235 67.69 -23.60 -10.25
C LEU A 235 66.40 -24.33 -10.67
N ARG A 236 66.43 -25.67 -10.81
CA ARG A 236 65.27 -26.46 -11.25
C ARG A 236 64.05 -26.31 -10.32
N PRO A 237 64.17 -26.40 -8.99
CA PRO A 237 63.06 -26.11 -8.08
C PRO A 237 62.50 -24.70 -8.24
N THR A 238 63.35 -23.68 -8.44
CA THR A 238 62.92 -22.30 -8.66
C THR A 238 62.11 -22.15 -9.93
N ALA A 239 62.53 -22.80 -11.03
CA ALA A 239 61.76 -22.81 -12.28
C ALA A 239 60.37 -23.45 -12.09
N ALA A 240 60.28 -24.55 -11.33
CA ALA A 240 59.01 -25.21 -11.03
C ALA A 240 58.09 -24.34 -10.14
N GLU A 241 58.65 -23.59 -9.19
CA GLU A 241 57.88 -22.64 -8.36
C GLU A 241 57.29 -21.51 -9.22
N ILE A 242 58.07 -20.97 -10.16
CA ILE A 242 57.60 -19.91 -11.06
C ILE A 242 56.53 -20.45 -12.02
N ASP A 243 56.69 -21.68 -12.53
CA ASP A 243 55.66 -22.33 -13.35
C ASP A 243 54.32 -22.46 -12.61
N PHE A 244 54.37 -22.81 -11.32
CA PHE A 244 53.19 -22.80 -10.46
C PHE A 244 52.57 -21.39 -10.33
N LYS A 245 53.40 -20.34 -10.17
CA LYS A 245 52.92 -18.94 -10.12
C LYS A 245 52.24 -18.52 -11.42
N VAL A 246 52.78 -18.90 -12.59
CA VAL A 246 52.13 -18.67 -13.90
C VAL A 246 50.76 -19.35 -13.95
N GLY A 247 50.68 -20.62 -13.57
CA GLY A 247 49.42 -21.37 -13.56
C GLY A 247 48.37 -20.76 -12.60
N ASN A 248 48.80 -20.27 -11.43
CA ASN A 248 47.94 -19.58 -10.49
C ASN A 248 47.42 -18.24 -11.08
N ALA A 249 48.30 -17.41 -11.66
CA ALA A 249 47.91 -16.16 -12.30
C ALA A 249 46.90 -16.39 -13.44
N ALA A 250 47.13 -17.40 -14.29
CA ALA A 250 46.21 -17.76 -15.36
C ALA A 250 44.83 -18.19 -14.83
N SER A 251 44.80 -18.95 -13.72
CA SER A 251 43.54 -19.36 -13.08
C SER A 251 42.78 -18.16 -12.50
N GLN A 252 43.49 -17.19 -11.91
CA GLN A 252 42.89 -15.96 -11.40
C GLN A 252 42.32 -15.08 -12.50
N ILE A 253 43.03 -14.94 -13.63
CA ILE A 253 42.53 -14.24 -14.82
C ILE A 253 41.20 -14.86 -15.28
N ALA A 254 41.14 -16.18 -15.44
CA ALA A 254 39.92 -16.87 -15.87
C ALA A 254 38.74 -16.67 -14.90
N MET A 255 38.99 -16.61 -13.59
CA MET A 255 37.95 -16.30 -12.60
C MET A 255 37.45 -14.85 -12.72
N LEU A 256 38.37 -13.90 -12.87
CA LEU A 256 38.02 -12.48 -13.01
C LEU A 256 37.23 -12.22 -14.31
N GLU A 257 37.61 -12.86 -15.43
CA GLU A 257 36.88 -12.76 -16.70
C GLU A 257 35.44 -13.29 -16.56
N ARG A 258 35.25 -14.42 -15.86
CA ARG A 258 33.91 -14.96 -15.58
C ARG A 258 33.08 -14.01 -14.73
N SER A 259 33.64 -13.51 -13.62
CA SER A 259 32.94 -12.56 -12.74
C SER A 259 32.53 -11.30 -13.49
N GLN A 260 33.37 -10.83 -14.43
CA GLN A 260 33.05 -9.68 -15.27
C GLN A 260 31.89 -9.97 -16.23
N GLU A 261 31.86 -11.15 -16.85
CA GLU A 261 30.76 -11.59 -17.72
C GLU A 261 29.45 -11.69 -16.94
N GLU A 262 29.46 -12.34 -15.77
CA GLU A 262 28.29 -12.46 -14.89
C GLU A 262 27.74 -11.09 -14.47
N LEU A 263 28.60 -10.13 -14.12
CA LEU A 263 28.17 -8.76 -13.81
C LEU A 263 27.53 -8.06 -15.01
N ARG A 264 28.07 -8.25 -16.22
CA ARG A 264 27.49 -7.67 -17.45
C ARG A 264 26.13 -8.28 -17.78
N GLU A 265 25.98 -9.59 -17.61
CA GLU A 265 24.70 -10.28 -17.80
C GLU A 265 23.65 -9.79 -16.81
N ARG A 266 24.00 -9.67 -15.52
CA ARG A 266 23.12 -9.09 -14.50
C ARG A 266 22.73 -7.66 -14.82
N ALA A 267 23.65 -6.84 -15.33
CA ALA A 267 23.34 -5.48 -15.76
C ALA A 267 22.33 -5.44 -16.89
N ARG A 268 22.49 -6.30 -17.90
CA ARG A 268 21.54 -6.41 -19.01
C ARG A 268 20.16 -6.84 -18.53
N ALA A 269 20.09 -7.89 -17.71
CA ALA A 269 18.82 -8.35 -17.13
C ALA A 269 18.13 -7.25 -16.32
N SER A 270 18.87 -6.55 -15.45
CA SER A 270 18.33 -5.43 -14.67
C SER A 270 17.81 -4.29 -15.56
N GLN A 271 18.48 -4.01 -16.70
CA GLN A 271 18.03 -2.99 -17.66
C GLN A 271 16.77 -3.42 -18.41
N GLU A 272 16.67 -4.70 -18.78
CA GLU A 272 15.49 -5.28 -19.43
C GLU A 272 14.28 -5.25 -18.47
N ASP A 273 14.45 -5.71 -17.23
CA ASP A 273 13.43 -5.65 -16.17
C ASP A 273 12.98 -4.20 -15.93
N ALA A 274 13.92 -3.26 -15.87
CA ALA A 274 13.60 -1.84 -15.73
C ALA A 274 12.79 -1.31 -16.93
N ALA A 275 13.10 -1.75 -18.15
CA ALA A 275 12.38 -1.32 -19.34
C ALA A 275 10.95 -1.89 -19.37
N GLU A 276 10.78 -3.17 -19.02
CA GLU A 276 9.46 -3.82 -18.92
C GLU A 276 8.61 -3.17 -17.84
N ALA A 277 9.16 -2.98 -16.63
CA ALA A 277 8.45 -2.32 -15.53
C ALA A 277 8.03 -0.89 -15.89
N ARG A 278 8.87 -0.13 -16.62
CA ARG A 278 8.51 1.20 -17.13
C ARG A 278 7.38 1.15 -18.14
N ALA A 279 7.36 0.18 -19.04
CA ALA A 279 6.30 0.02 -20.02
C ALA A 279 4.97 -0.33 -19.33
N ALA A 280 5.00 -1.25 -18.36
CA ALA A 280 3.85 -1.62 -17.54
C ALA A 280 3.34 -0.42 -16.71
N ALA A 281 4.22 0.33 -16.06
CA ALA A 281 3.87 1.54 -15.33
C ALA A 281 3.20 2.60 -16.22
N ARG A 282 3.69 2.79 -17.46
CA ARG A 282 3.04 3.70 -18.43
C ARG A 282 1.63 3.23 -18.80
N ALA A 283 1.46 1.95 -19.09
CA ALA A 283 0.14 1.38 -19.39
C ALA A 283 -0.83 1.53 -18.21
N ALA A 284 -0.35 1.29 -16.98
CA ALA A 284 -1.13 1.48 -15.76
C ALA A 284 -1.51 2.96 -15.56
N ARG A 285 -0.59 3.89 -15.82
CA ARG A 285 -0.87 5.33 -15.81
C ARG A 285 -1.95 5.72 -16.82
N ASP A 286 -1.85 5.26 -18.07
CA ASP A 286 -2.84 5.60 -19.10
C ASP A 286 -4.24 5.06 -18.72
N ARG A 287 -4.29 3.86 -18.14
CA ARG A 287 -5.53 3.28 -17.60
C ARG A 287 -6.10 4.11 -16.46
N LEU A 288 -5.25 4.61 -15.55
CA LEU A 288 -5.68 5.48 -14.45
C LEU A 288 -6.25 6.81 -14.95
N THR A 289 -5.64 7.41 -15.98
CA THR A 289 -6.19 8.59 -16.64
C THR A 289 -7.60 8.31 -17.18
N GLN A 290 -7.77 7.21 -17.93
CA GLN A 290 -9.08 6.83 -18.48
C GLN A 290 -10.13 6.56 -17.41
N LEU A 291 -9.75 5.88 -16.32
CA LEU A 291 -10.66 5.63 -15.19
C LEU A 291 -11.06 6.92 -14.47
N GLY A 292 -10.12 7.84 -14.28
CA GLY A 292 -10.39 9.17 -13.71
C GLY A 292 -11.36 9.97 -14.56
N GLU A 293 -11.14 10.03 -15.87
CA GLU A 293 -12.06 10.69 -16.82
C GLU A 293 -13.44 10.04 -16.81
N ALA A 294 -13.52 8.70 -16.84
CA ALA A 294 -14.78 7.98 -16.80
C ALA A 294 -15.57 8.24 -15.51
N LEU A 295 -14.90 8.31 -14.35
CA LEU A 295 -15.55 8.66 -13.08
C LEU A 295 -16.09 10.10 -13.12
N ARG A 296 -15.30 11.05 -13.62
CA ARG A 296 -15.72 12.46 -13.77
C ARG A 296 -16.98 12.56 -14.62
N ASP A 297 -16.96 11.95 -15.80
CA ASP A 297 -18.08 11.98 -16.75
C ASP A 297 -19.33 11.30 -16.17
N PHE A 298 -19.16 10.14 -15.53
CA PHE A 298 -20.26 9.40 -14.89
C PHE A 298 -20.91 10.21 -13.77
N ARG A 299 -20.13 10.95 -12.98
CA ARG A 299 -20.68 11.85 -11.95
C ARG A 299 -21.43 13.03 -12.56
N GLN A 300 -20.85 13.69 -13.55
CA GLN A 300 -21.44 14.88 -14.16
C GLN A 300 -22.71 14.59 -14.97
N SER A 301 -22.83 13.37 -15.52
CA SER A 301 -23.99 12.95 -16.30
C SER A 301 -25.01 12.17 -15.45
N GLU A 302 -24.73 10.90 -15.16
CA GLU A 302 -25.66 9.95 -14.55
C GLU A 302 -25.99 10.31 -13.10
N VAL A 303 -24.97 10.50 -12.26
CA VAL A 303 -25.18 10.78 -10.82
C VAL A 303 -25.91 12.11 -10.63
N ARG A 304 -25.46 13.16 -11.30
CA ARG A 304 -26.09 14.48 -11.23
C ARG A 304 -27.55 14.45 -11.68
N THR A 305 -27.83 13.82 -12.83
CA THR A 305 -29.21 13.71 -13.36
C THR A 305 -30.14 12.99 -12.39
N LYS A 306 -29.68 11.88 -11.78
CA LYS A 306 -30.50 11.13 -10.82
C LYS A 306 -30.70 11.89 -9.49
N SER A 307 -29.67 12.59 -9.02
CA SER A 307 -29.76 13.44 -7.84
C SER A 307 -30.72 14.62 -8.05
N ASP A 308 -30.63 15.30 -9.19
CA ASP A 308 -31.51 16.42 -9.54
C ASP A 308 -32.98 15.99 -9.61
N ALA A 309 -33.27 14.78 -10.08
CA ALA A 309 -34.62 14.23 -10.10
C ALA A 309 -35.21 14.09 -8.69
N ILE A 310 -34.42 13.64 -7.70
CA ILE A 310 -34.88 13.55 -6.30
C ILE A 310 -35.22 14.93 -5.77
N PHE A 311 -34.30 15.89 -5.90
CA PHE A 311 -34.52 17.23 -5.37
C PHE A 311 -35.68 17.94 -6.05
N ALA A 312 -35.92 17.70 -7.35
CA ALA A 312 -37.11 18.19 -8.04
C ALA A 312 -38.40 17.63 -7.41
N LYS A 313 -38.47 16.32 -7.11
CA LYS A 313 -39.63 15.69 -6.48
C LYS A 313 -39.84 16.14 -5.03
N LEU A 314 -38.78 16.28 -4.24
CA LEU A 314 -38.86 16.78 -2.87
C LEU A 314 -39.34 18.24 -2.83
N ARG A 315 -38.87 19.10 -3.75
CA ARG A 315 -39.39 20.48 -3.88
C ARG A 315 -40.86 20.50 -4.28
N GLN A 316 -41.29 19.63 -5.20
CA GLN A 316 -42.71 19.51 -5.56
C GLN A 316 -43.57 19.04 -4.37
N ALA A 317 -43.05 18.09 -3.57
CA ALA A 317 -43.72 17.64 -2.35
C ALA A 317 -43.86 18.77 -1.32
N GLU A 318 -42.81 19.58 -1.14
CA GLU A 318 -42.83 20.73 -0.23
C GLU A 318 -43.80 21.82 -0.70
N GLN A 319 -43.81 22.13 -2.01
CA GLN A 319 -44.76 23.08 -2.61
C GLN A 319 -46.22 22.65 -2.41
N ALA A 320 -46.52 21.35 -2.54
CA ALA A 320 -47.86 20.85 -2.29
C ALA A 320 -48.36 21.11 -0.85
N LEU A 321 -47.46 21.29 0.12
CA LEU A 321 -47.81 21.59 1.52
C LEU A 321 -48.00 23.09 1.82
N SER A 322 -47.78 24.01 0.88
CA SER A 322 -47.88 25.45 1.18
C SER A 322 -49.29 25.88 1.61
N ASN A 323 -50.28 25.12 1.18
CA ASN A 323 -51.72 25.44 1.29
C ASN A 323 -52.40 24.69 2.46
N ALA A 324 -51.73 23.72 3.11
CA ALA A 324 -52.29 22.96 4.21
C ALA A 324 -52.06 23.65 5.56
N ARG A 325 -52.91 24.63 5.92
CA ARG A 325 -52.74 25.49 7.13
C ARG A 325 -53.84 25.36 8.18
N GLY A 326 -54.95 24.69 7.88
CA GLY A 326 -56.13 24.58 8.73
C GLY A 326 -56.12 23.35 9.64
N PRO A 327 -57.24 22.62 9.78
CA PRO A 327 -57.39 21.48 10.70
C PRO A 327 -56.34 20.38 10.52
N LEU A 328 -55.72 20.29 9.33
CA LEU A 328 -54.68 19.30 9.02
C LEU A 328 -53.25 19.81 9.25
N ALA A 329 -53.06 20.96 9.91
CA ALA A 329 -51.74 21.55 10.17
C ALA A 329 -50.76 20.55 10.81
N GLY A 330 -51.20 19.73 11.78
CA GLY A 330 -50.34 18.70 12.39
C GLY A 330 -49.86 17.63 11.40
N SER A 331 -50.74 17.18 10.50
CA SER A 331 -50.40 16.20 9.44
C SER A 331 -49.50 16.80 8.37
N ALA A 332 -49.74 18.07 8.01
CA ALA A 332 -48.88 18.84 7.11
C ALA A 332 -47.48 19.04 7.71
N SER A 333 -47.37 19.37 8.99
CA SER A 333 -46.10 19.49 9.72
C SER A 333 -45.35 18.16 9.79
N ALA A 334 -46.03 17.05 10.07
CA ALA A 334 -45.43 15.71 10.04
C ALA A 334 -44.89 15.35 8.65
N THR A 335 -45.69 15.62 7.60
CA THR A 335 -45.30 15.36 6.21
C THR A 335 -44.13 16.26 5.79
N ARG A 336 -44.11 17.53 6.22
CA ARG A 336 -43.00 18.46 5.99
C ARG A 336 -41.72 17.96 6.66
N ALA A 337 -41.80 17.50 7.90
CA ALA A 337 -40.65 16.90 8.58
C ALA A 337 -40.10 15.68 7.81
N ALA A 338 -40.97 14.81 7.31
CA ALA A 338 -40.57 13.66 6.50
C ALA A 338 -39.90 14.07 5.17
N ILE A 339 -40.42 15.09 4.48
CA ILE A 339 -39.79 15.64 3.27
C ILE A 339 -38.40 16.19 3.58
N LYS A 340 -38.26 16.97 4.67
CA LYS A 340 -36.96 17.54 5.07
C LYS A 340 -35.96 16.48 5.51
N GLN A 341 -36.40 15.44 6.20
CA GLN A 341 -35.57 14.28 6.49
C GLN A 341 -35.09 13.58 5.20
N ALA A 342 -35.96 13.39 4.20
CA ALA A 342 -35.58 12.80 2.92
C ALA A 342 -34.60 13.68 2.13
N THR A 343 -34.80 15.01 2.15
CA THR A 343 -33.85 15.99 1.58
C THR A 343 -32.49 15.89 2.27
N ALA A 344 -32.47 15.81 3.60
CA ALA A 344 -31.23 15.66 4.36
C ALA A 344 -30.50 14.37 3.99
N ALA A 345 -31.21 13.24 3.93
CA ALA A 345 -30.64 11.96 3.54
C ALA A 345 -30.05 11.97 2.11
N ALA A 346 -30.74 12.60 1.15
CA ALA A 346 -30.24 12.75 -0.22
C ALA A 346 -28.95 13.59 -0.26
N HIS A 347 -28.90 14.69 0.48
CA HIS A 347 -27.70 15.52 0.59
C HIS A 347 -26.55 14.79 1.31
N SER A 348 -26.82 14.02 2.36
CA SER A 348 -25.79 13.20 3.03
C SER A 348 -25.20 12.14 2.10
N ALA A 349 -26.03 11.49 1.29
CA ALA A 349 -25.55 10.52 0.31
C ALA A 349 -24.67 11.17 -0.77
N ALA A 350 -25.10 12.33 -1.30
CA ALA A 350 -24.30 13.11 -2.24
C ALA A 350 -22.96 13.53 -1.62
N ALA A 351 -22.97 14.04 -0.39
CA ALA A 351 -21.76 14.46 0.33
C ALA A 351 -20.72 13.33 0.44
N ALA A 352 -21.15 12.13 0.85
CA ALA A 352 -20.29 10.96 0.94
C ALA A 352 -19.71 10.56 -0.43
N GLY A 353 -20.53 10.60 -1.48
CA GLY A 353 -20.11 10.31 -2.84
C GLY A 353 -19.10 11.29 -3.42
N HIS A 354 -19.31 12.59 -3.19
CA HIS A 354 -18.37 13.63 -3.60
C HIS A 354 -17.05 13.54 -2.82
N ALA A 355 -17.09 13.22 -1.52
CA ALA A 355 -15.88 13.02 -0.72
C ALA A 355 -15.03 11.83 -1.21
N GLU A 356 -15.66 10.70 -1.57
CA GLU A 356 -14.97 9.55 -2.15
C GLU A 356 -14.36 9.87 -3.53
N ALA A 357 -15.07 10.63 -4.37
CA ALA A 357 -14.54 11.09 -5.65
C ALA A 357 -13.35 12.04 -5.46
N ALA A 358 -13.46 13.01 -4.54
CA ALA A 358 -12.38 13.93 -4.20
C ALA A 358 -11.11 13.19 -3.76
N ALA A 359 -11.27 12.18 -2.90
CA ALA A 359 -10.14 11.35 -2.45
C ALA A 359 -9.48 10.58 -3.61
N ALA A 360 -10.27 10.04 -4.55
CA ALA A 360 -9.73 9.35 -5.72
C ALA A 360 -8.99 10.31 -6.66
N PHE A 361 -9.55 11.49 -6.94
CA PHE A 361 -8.91 12.50 -7.79
C PHE A 361 -7.65 13.08 -7.15
N ALA A 362 -7.66 13.36 -5.85
CA ALA A 362 -6.49 13.82 -5.10
C ALA A 362 -5.35 12.79 -5.15
N ALA A 363 -5.67 11.49 -5.04
CA ALA A 363 -4.69 10.43 -5.14
C ALA A 363 -4.06 10.33 -6.55
N LEU A 364 -4.87 10.49 -7.61
CA LEU A 364 -4.37 10.57 -8.98
C LEU A 364 -3.45 11.79 -9.19
N ALA A 365 -3.84 12.95 -8.68
CA ALA A 365 -3.07 14.18 -8.77
C ALA A 365 -1.73 14.07 -8.03
N ALA A 366 -1.75 13.53 -6.80
CA ALA A 366 -0.54 13.32 -5.98
C ALA A 366 0.45 12.35 -6.65
N ALA A 367 -0.05 11.37 -7.42
CA ALA A 367 0.77 10.45 -8.20
C ALA A 367 1.29 11.04 -9.53
N GLY A 368 1.03 12.32 -9.79
CA GLY A 368 1.47 13.01 -11.00
C GLY A 368 0.74 12.56 -12.27
N ILE A 369 -0.43 11.95 -12.14
CA ILE A 369 -1.24 11.52 -13.27
C ILE A 369 -1.89 12.77 -13.90
N SER A 370 -1.57 13.02 -15.17
CA SER A 370 -2.14 14.12 -15.95
C SER A 370 -3.64 13.92 -16.18
N GLY A 371 -4.40 15.02 -16.11
CA GLY A 371 -5.85 15.00 -16.36
C GLY A 371 -6.64 16.16 -15.75
N GLY A 372 -6.00 17.05 -14.99
CA GLY A 372 -6.70 18.11 -14.23
C GLY A 372 -7.40 17.59 -12.97
N PHE A 373 -6.94 16.45 -12.43
CA PHE A 373 -7.55 15.79 -11.27
C PHE A 373 -7.36 16.58 -9.97
N ASP A 374 -6.41 17.50 -9.91
CA ASP A 374 -6.28 18.48 -8.83
C ASP A 374 -7.53 19.37 -8.74
N GLN A 375 -7.95 19.94 -9.86
CA GLN A 375 -9.15 20.79 -9.92
C GLN A 375 -10.42 20.00 -9.67
N ASP A 376 -10.50 18.75 -10.16
CA ASP A 376 -11.65 17.89 -9.86
C ASP A 376 -11.72 17.51 -8.38
N ALA A 377 -10.58 17.26 -7.75
CA ALA A 377 -10.53 16.96 -6.32
C ALA A 377 -11.05 18.14 -5.51
N ASP A 378 -10.61 19.36 -5.82
CA ASP A 378 -11.07 20.59 -5.17
C ASP A 378 -12.57 20.83 -5.41
N SER A 379 -13.03 20.66 -6.66
CA SER A 379 -14.45 20.81 -7.02
C SER A 379 -15.32 19.80 -6.28
N ALA A 380 -14.93 18.52 -6.28
CA ALA A 380 -15.66 17.47 -5.58
C ALA A 380 -15.65 17.69 -4.06
N ASN A 381 -14.54 18.15 -3.49
CA ASN A 381 -14.49 18.47 -2.07
C ASN A 381 -15.40 19.65 -1.70
N ALA A 382 -15.44 20.70 -2.52
CA ALA A 382 -16.35 21.83 -2.33
C ALA A 382 -17.83 21.39 -2.42
N GLU A 383 -18.18 20.53 -3.38
CA GLU A 383 -19.52 19.94 -3.52
C GLU A 383 -19.86 19.05 -2.31
N ALA A 384 -18.91 18.28 -1.78
CA ALA A 384 -19.10 17.46 -0.59
C ALA A 384 -19.43 18.31 0.65
N ILE A 385 -18.69 19.40 0.85
CA ILE A 385 -18.93 20.36 1.95
C ILE A 385 -20.30 21.02 1.78
N GLN A 386 -20.63 21.50 0.58
CA GLN A 386 -21.91 22.13 0.29
C GLN A 386 -23.08 21.17 0.56
N ALA A 387 -22.98 19.92 0.10
CA ALA A 387 -23.98 18.91 0.34
C ALA A 387 -24.09 18.56 1.83
N SER A 388 -22.97 18.47 2.55
CA SER A 388 -22.99 18.23 4.00
C SER A 388 -23.71 19.35 4.76
N GLU A 389 -23.47 20.61 4.42
CA GLU A 389 -24.15 21.75 5.06
C GLU A 389 -25.64 21.81 4.70
N ALA A 390 -25.99 21.51 3.45
CA ALA A 390 -27.38 21.40 3.03
C ALA A 390 -28.12 20.26 3.77
N ALA A 391 -27.45 19.13 4.03
CA ALA A 391 -28.00 18.04 4.83
C ALA A 391 -28.30 18.49 6.27
N LYS A 392 -27.33 19.15 6.93
CA LYS A 392 -27.51 19.69 8.29
C LYS A 392 -28.65 20.71 8.35
N SER A 393 -28.76 21.61 7.37
CA SER A 393 -29.86 22.57 7.29
C SER A 393 -31.22 21.86 7.20
N ALA A 394 -31.33 20.87 6.30
CA ALA A 394 -32.56 20.11 6.13
C ALA A 394 -32.95 19.32 7.39
N PHE A 395 -31.99 18.79 8.16
CA PHE A 395 -32.29 18.16 9.45
C PHE A 395 -32.83 19.16 10.48
N ARG A 396 -32.29 20.38 10.56
CA ARG A 396 -32.83 21.44 11.45
C ARG A 396 -34.25 21.84 11.04
N GLU A 397 -34.51 21.94 9.74
CA GLU A 397 -35.84 22.21 9.22
C GLU A 397 -36.83 21.07 9.53
N ALA A 398 -36.37 19.81 9.50
CA ALA A 398 -37.16 18.66 9.92
C ALA A 398 -37.52 18.71 11.41
N ALA A 399 -36.56 19.03 12.27
CA ALA A 399 -36.78 19.21 13.71
C ALA A 399 -37.79 20.34 13.99
N SER A 400 -37.63 21.49 13.33
CA SER A 400 -38.55 22.62 13.44
C SER A 400 -39.98 22.25 12.99
N ALA A 401 -40.09 21.51 11.88
CA ALA A 401 -41.38 21.03 11.38
C ALA A 401 -42.06 20.08 12.37
N LEU A 402 -41.32 19.16 13.01
CA LEU A 402 -41.85 18.29 14.07
C LEU A 402 -42.39 19.10 15.25
N ARG A 403 -41.61 20.06 15.78
CA ARG A 403 -42.05 20.90 16.91
C ARG A 403 -43.29 21.74 16.60
N SER A 404 -43.47 22.11 15.33
CA SER A 404 -44.68 22.83 14.90
C SER A 404 -45.98 22.01 14.98
N MET A 405 -45.90 20.68 15.12
CA MET A 405 -47.08 19.80 15.26
C MET A 405 -47.88 20.05 16.54
N ARG A 406 -47.26 20.65 17.59
CA ARG A 406 -47.90 20.91 18.91
C ARG A 406 -48.58 19.67 19.53
N ALA A 407 -48.01 18.48 19.32
CA ALA A 407 -48.51 17.26 19.96
C ALA A 407 -48.29 17.34 21.48
N THR A 408 -49.24 16.83 22.26
CA THR A 408 -49.18 16.81 23.73
C THR A 408 -49.17 15.38 24.28
N GLY A 409 -48.76 15.22 25.53
CA GLY A 409 -48.63 13.91 26.19
C GLY A 409 -47.54 13.03 25.54
N GLU A 410 -47.70 11.71 25.61
CA GLU A 410 -46.73 10.74 25.11
C GLU A 410 -46.38 10.93 23.62
N ALA A 411 -47.35 11.36 22.80
CA ALA A 411 -47.11 11.67 21.39
C ALA A 411 -46.24 12.92 21.22
N GLY A 412 -46.42 13.93 22.08
CA GLY A 412 -45.56 15.11 22.14
C GLY A 412 -44.12 14.75 22.50
N ASP A 413 -43.93 13.91 23.51
CA ASP A 413 -42.60 13.48 23.95
C ASP A 413 -41.85 12.73 22.83
N LYS A 414 -42.54 11.85 22.09
CA LYS A 414 -41.96 11.15 20.93
C LYS A 414 -41.59 12.08 19.78
N VAL A 415 -42.42 13.10 19.52
CA VAL A 415 -42.14 14.13 18.50
C VAL A 415 -40.93 14.96 18.90
N GLU A 416 -40.82 15.35 20.18
CA GLU A 416 -39.65 16.10 20.68
C GLU A 416 -38.38 15.25 20.63
N GLN A 417 -38.42 13.99 21.07
CA GLN A 417 -37.28 13.08 20.95
C GLN A 417 -36.81 12.91 19.49
N ALA A 418 -37.75 12.85 18.54
CA ALA A 418 -37.40 12.80 17.12
C ALA A 418 -36.79 14.11 16.63
N ALA A 419 -37.28 15.26 17.09
CA ALA A 419 -36.70 16.57 16.78
C ALA A 419 -35.27 16.71 17.31
N VAL A 420 -35.03 16.32 18.57
CA VAL A 420 -33.69 16.29 19.18
C VAL A 420 -32.73 15.40 18.39
N ARG A 421 -33.18 14.22 17.93
CA ARG A 421 -32.35 13.35 17.07
C ARG A 421 -31.97 14.01 15.76
N PHE A 422 -32.87 14.76 15.13
CA PHE A 422 -32.54 15.50 13.91
C PHE A 422 -31.56 16.65 14.18
N GLU A 423 -31.68 17.34 15.31
CA GLU A 423 -30.69 18.36 15.70
C GLU A 423 -29.30 17.77 15.94
N ALA A 424 -29.23 16.62 16.61
CA ALA A 424 -27.98 15.87 16.76
C ALA A 424 -27.37 15.49 15.40
N LEU A 425 -28.19 14.99 14.46
CA LEU A 425 -27.75 14.70 13.08
C LEU A 425 -27.33 15.97 12.30
N ALA A 426 -27.84 17.14 12.69
CA ALA A 426 -27.43 18.44 12.15
C ALA A 426 -26.15 19.00 12.80
N GLY A 427 -25.52 18.24 13.71
CA GLY A 427 -24.34 18.65 14.46
C GLY A 427 -24.62 19.65 15.58
N ILE A 428 -25.86 19.74 16.06
CA ILE A 428 -26.20 20.47 17.28
C ILE A 428 -26.10 19.46 18.42
N GLU A 429 -25.07 19.60 19.26
CA GLU A 429 -24.99 18.80 20.47
C GLU A 429 -26.26 19.01 21.29
N PRO A 430 -26.94 17.93 21.72
CA PRO A 430 -28.04 18.06 22.66
C PRO A 430 -27.51 18.83 23.85
N GLN A 431 -28.13 19.96 24.19
CA GLN A 431 -27.91 20.53 25.52
C GLN A 431 -28.31 19.42 26.49
N GLU A 432 -27.33 18.87 27.20
CA GLU A 432 -27.61 17.97 28.30
C GLU A 432 -28.69 18.66 29.13
N PRO A 433 -29.83 17.98 29.38
CA PRO A 433 -30.88 18.59 30.18
C PRO A 433 -30.18 19.09 31.43
N ALA A 434 -30.21 20.40 31.66
CA ALA A 434 -29.52 21.00 32.79
C ALA A 434 -29.99 20.22 34.00
N ASP A 435 -29.09 19.39 34.54
CA ASP A 435 -29.41 18.46 35.60
C ASP A 435 -29.72 19.33 36.82
N ASP A 436 -31.00 19.67 36.98
CA ASP A 436 -31.64 19.98 38.26
C ASP A 436 -31.86 18.68 39.05
N MET A 437 -31.04 17.66 38.77
CA MET A 437 -30.64 16.66 39.73
C MET A 437 -29.76 17.37 40.73
N SER A 438 -30.39 18.03 41.72
CA SER A 438 -29.80 18.21 43.03
C SER A 438 -29.50 16.80 43.57
N TYR A 439 -28.37 16.24 43.16
CA TYR A 439 -27.78 15.11 43.82
C TYR A 439 -27.48 15.62 45.23
N ASP A 440 -28.35 15.24 46.17
CA ASP A 440 -28.08 15.27 47.60
C ASP A 440 -26.82 14.42 47.80
N SER A 441 -25.70 15.12 47.81
CA SER A 441 -24.33 14.63 48.01
C SER A 441 -24.17 14.24 49.49
N SER A 442 -24.95 13.27 49.93
CA SER A 442 -24.85 12.66 51.26
C SER A 442 -24.97 11.12 51.19
N SER A 443 -24.18 10.51 50.31
CA SER A 443 -23.73 9.13 50.52
C SER A 443 -22.26 9.03 50.11
N GLU A 444 -21.39 9.25 51.09
CA GLU A 444 -19.99 8.84 51.07
C GLU A 444 -19.92 7.30 51.11
N ASP A 445 -20.30 6.63 50.02
CA ASP A 445 -20.01 5.21 49.85
C ASP A 445 -18.94 5.06 48.75
N ASP A 446 -17.71 5.06 49.26
CA ASP A 446 -16.48 4.42 48.78
C ASP A 446 -16.66 3.41 47.63
N TRP A 447 -16.82 3.91 46.42
CA TRP A 447 -16.57 3.18 45.18
C TRP A 447 -15.44 3.88 44.43
N SER A 448 -14.23 3.64 44.95
CA SER A 448 -13.00 3.63 44.16
C SER A 448 -13.22 2.69 42.97
N SER A 449 -13.72 3.24 41.86
CA SER A 449 -13.64 2.59 40.55
C SER A 449 -12.17 2.59 40.16
N ALA A 450 -11.46 1.57 40.61
CA ALA A 450 -10.16 1.21 40.08
C ALA A 450 -10.33 1.06 38.56
N SER A 451 -9.91 2.08 37.81
CA SER A 451 -9.47 1.86 36.44
C SER A 451 -8.47 0.70 36.53
N PRO A 452 -8.72 -0.44 35.88
CA PRO A 452 -7.80 -1.56 35.95
C PRO A 452 -6.43 -1.04 35.52
N ASP A 453 -5.45 -1.21 36.40
CA ASP A 453 -4.07 -0.83 36.16
C ASP A 453 -3.55 -1.72 35.02
N THR A 454 -3.65 -1.23 33.78
CA THR A 454 -3.27 -1.98 32.56
C THR A 454 -1.76 -2.00 32.35
N THR A 455 -0.97 -1.51 33.30
CA THR A 455 0.49 -1.45 33.19
C THR A 455 1.15 -2.83 33.14
N ASP A 456 0.45 -3.92 33.46
CA ASP A 456 0.99 -5.30 33.42
C ASP A 456 0.27 -6.25 32.43
N ALA A 457 -0.39 -5.72 31.38
CA ALA A 457 -1.01 -6.58 30.37
C ALA A 457 0.06 -7.37 29.57
N THR A 458 0.04 -8.70 29.68
CA THR A 458 0.90 -9.59 28.92
C THR A 458 0.30 -9.89 27.54
N LEU A 459 1.11 -10.42 26.60
CA LEU A 459 0.61 -10.93 25.32
C LEU A 459 -0.52 -11.96 25.53
N GLU A 460 -0.47 -12.71 26.63
CA GLU A 460 -1.45 -13.72 26.99
C GLU A 460 -2.79 -13.09 27.41
N ASP A 461 -2.76 -11.95 28.10
CA ASP A 461 -3.95 -11.17 28.45
C ASP A 461 -4.61 -10.52 27.23
N LEU A 462 -3.79 -10.14 26.24
CA LEU A 462 -4.26 -9.60 24.97
C LEU A 462 -4.99 -10.66 24.14
N LEU A 463 -4.41 -11.86 24.08
CA LEU A 463 -5.02 -13.00 23.39
C LEU A 463 -6.26 -13.51 24.11
N ALA A 464 -6.31 -13.43 25.44
CA ALA A 464 -7.47 -13.84 26.23
C ALA A 464 -8.74 -13.04 25.90
N ASN A 465 -8.60 -11.77 25.51
CA ASN A 465 -9.72 -10.87 25.20
C ASN A 465 -10.14 -10.86 23.73
N LEU A 466 -9.40 -11.54 22.84
CA LEU A 466 -9.77 -11.64 21.43
C LEU A 466 -10.74 -12.80 21.18
N PRO A 467 -11.74 -12.63 20.27
CA PRO A 467 -12.53 -13.72 19.73
C PRO A 467 -11.64 -14.84 19.19
N GLU A 468 -12.02 -16.10 19.44
CA GLU A 468 -11.19 -17.28 19.17
C GLU A 468 -10.80 -17.41 17.69
N ASP A 469 -11.66 -16.93 16.78
CA ASP A 469 -11.45 -16.87 15.33
C ASP A 469 -10.46 -15.77 14.89
N MET A 470 -10.29 -14.70 15.67
CA MET A 470 -9.34 -13.62 15.37
C MET A 470 -7.94 -13.86 15.97
N ARG A 471 -7.82 -14.72 17.00
CA ARG A 471 -6.54 -14.96 17.70
C ARG A 471 -5.42 -15.39 16.76
N ALA A 472 -5.70 -16.29 15.82
CA ALA A 472 -4.69 -16.80 14.89
C ALA A 472 -4.20 -15.73 13.91
N GLU A 473 -5.11 -14.90 13.40
CA GLU A 473 -4.77 -13.82 12.45
C GLU A 473 -4.00 -12.70 13.14
N VAL A 474 -4.45 -12.28 14.33
CA VAL A 474 -3.76 -11.26 15.13
C VAL A 474 -2.37 -11.75 15.58
N MET A 475 -2.22 -13.04 15.93
CA MET A 475 -0.92 -13.63 16.24
C MET A 475 0.03 -13.62 15.03
N ALA A 476 -0.44 -14.03 13.86
CA ALA A 476 0.39 -14.03 12.65
C ALA A 476 0.84 -12.60 12.28
N GLN A 477 -0.04 -11.61 12.44
CA GLN A 477 0.27 -10.21 12.18
C GLN A 477 1.25 -9.65 13.21
N LEU A 478 1.02 -9.88 14.51
CA LEU A 478 1.94 -9.47 15.58
C LEU A 478 3.32 -10.09 15.40
N GLN A 479 3.39 -11.38 15.04
CA GLN A 479 4.65 -12.07 14.84
C GLN A 479 5.43 -11.51 13.64
N THR A 480 4.74 -11.17 12.54
CA THR A 480 5.35 -10.48 11.40
C THR A 480 5.89 -9.11 11.79
N GLN A 481 5.16 -8.35 12.62
CA GLN A 481 5.61 -7.06 13.12
C GLN A 481 6.81 -7.21 14.06
N LEU A 482 6.80 -8.20 14.96
CA LEU A 482 7.93 -8.50 15.85
C LEU A 482 9.17 -8.91 15.06
N ASP A 483 9.04 -9.74 14.03
CA ASP A 483 10.16 -10.14 13.17
C ASP A 483 10.75 -8.94 12.41
N MET A 484 9.89 -8.04 11.94
CA MET A 484 10.33 -6.78 11.32
C MET A 484 11.08 -5.90 12.31
N LEU A 485 10.54 -5.71 13.53
CA LEU A 485 11.17 -4.90 14.57
C LEU A 485 12.51 -5.49 15.03
N ASN A 486 12.61 -6.82 15.15
CA ASN A 486 13.84 -7.51 15.49
C ASN A 486 14.92 -7.42 14.40
N SER A 487 14.54 -7.12 13.15
CA SER A 487 15.47 -6.93 12.03
C SER A 487 16.05 -5.52 11.93
N ILE A 488 15.56 -4.58 12.75
CA ILE A 488 16.03 -3.19 12.77
C ILE A 488 17.14 -3.07 13.81
N ASP A 489 18.37 -2.80 13.34
CA ASP A 489 19.55 -2.63 14.19
C ASP A 489 19.89 -1.15 14.48
N ASP A 490 19.05 -0.21 14.02
CA ASP A 490 19.24 1.23 14.22
C ASP A 490 18.24 1.78 15.26
N PRO A 491 18.70 2.27 16.43
CA PRO A 491 17.82 2.80 17.48
C PRO A 491 17.06 4.06 17.05
N GLU A 492 17.57 4.86 16.10
CA GLU A 492 16.85 6.04 15.59
C GLU A 492 15.61 5.65 14.77
N ILE A 493 15.71 4.59 13.97
CA ILE A 493 14.55 4.06 13.21
C ILE A 493 13.47 3.53 14.18
N LEU A 494 13.89 2.87 15.27
CA LEU A 494 12.97 2.39 16.31
C LEU A 494 12.28 3.55 17.05
N ARG A 495 13.00 4.64 17.36
CA ARG A 495 12.40 5.86 17.94
C ARG A 495 11.40 6.53 17.01
N GLN A 496 11.73 6.63 15.72
CA GLN A 496 10.81 7.16 14.71
C GLN A 496 9.53 6.30 14.61
N THR A 497 9.67 4.99 14.76
CA THR A 497 8.53 4.06 14.77
C THR A 497 7.64 4.27 15.99
N LEU A 498 8.22 4.48 17.19
CA LEU A 498 7.47 4.85 18.40
C LEU A 498 6.71 6.16 18.22
N GLU A 499 7.35 7.19 17.64
CA GLU A 499 6.71 8.48 17.41
C GLU A 499 5.52 8.37 16.45
N GLN A 500 5.64 7.55 15.39
CA GLN A 500 4.53 7.27 14.48
C GLN A 500 3.39 6.52 15.17
N MET A 501 3.70 5.56 16.04
CA MET A 501 2.68 4.85 16.83
C MET A 501 1.93 5.81 17.75
N ASP A 502 2.62 6.74 18.39
CA ASP A 502 2.02 7.73 19.30
C ASP A 502 1.10 8.69 18.57
N GLN A 503 1.43 9.04 17.32
CA GLN A 503 0.56 9.83 16.45
C GLN A 503 -0.70 9.06 16.01
N MET A 504 -0.61 7.74 15.85
CA MET A 504 -1.75 6.89 15.47
C MET A 504 -2.62 6.46 16.66
N ALA A 505 -2.07 6.39 17.87
CA ALA A 505 -2.77 5.94 19.07
C ALA A 505 -4.15 6.61 19.31
N PRO A 506 -4.33 7.94 19.19
CA PRO A 506 -5.63 8.56 19.39
C PRO A 506 -6.64 8.27 18.27
N MET A 507 -6.21 7.75 17.13
CA MET A 507 -7.07 7.40 16.00
C MET A 507 -7.53 5.94 16.03
N LEU A 508 -6.95 5.13 16.91
CA LEU A 508 -7.26 3.71 17.02
C LEU A 508 -8.39 3.48 18.04
N PRO A 509 -9.25 2.47 17.80
CA PRO A 509 -10.32 2.10 18.75
C PRO A 509 -9.71 1.69 20.10
N ALA A 510 -10.41 1.97 21.21
CA ALA A 510 -9.89 1.75 22.57
C ALA A 510 -9.49 0.28 22.83
N GLU A 511 -10.13 -0.66 22.12
CA GLU A 511 -9.84 -2.09 22.16
C GLU A 511 -8.44 -2.44 21.61
N ALA A 512 -7.82 -1.56 20.82
CA ALA A 512 -6.47 -1.74 20.27
C ALA A 512 -5.36 -1.22 21.20
N ALA A 513 -5.70 -0.45 22.24
CA ALA A 513 -4.72 0.17 23.14
C ALA A 513 -3.77 -0.85 23.81
N PRO A 514 -4.24 -2.01 24.32
CA PRO A 514 -3.34 -3.01 24.91
C PRO A 514 -2.31 -3.56 23.92
N GLY A 515 -2.66 -3.63 22.63
CA GLY A 515 -1.77 -4.16 21.58
C GLY A 515 -0.68 -3.17 21.20
N LEU A 516 -1.04 -1.89 21.13
CA LEU A 516 -0.08 -0.80 20.93
C LEU A 516 0.90 -0.73 22.09
N ASP A 517 0.43 -0.84 23.33
CA ASP A 517 1.29 -0.80 24.52
C ASP A 517 2.29 -1.96 24.55
N PHE A 518 1.87 -3.16 24.15
CA PHE A 518 2.76 -4.32 24.03
C PHE A 518 3.88 -4.08 22.99
N ILE A 519 3.51 -3.59 21.80
CA ILE A 519 4.48 -3.31 20.73
C ILE A 519 5.42 -2.17 21.18
N ARG A 520 4.88 -1.11 21.79
CA ARG A 520 5.65 0.02 22.33
C ARG A 520 6.75 -0.46 23.29
N ARG A 521 6.40 -1.27 24.28
CA ARG A 521 7.36 -1.83 25.25
C ARG A 521 8.41 -2.71 24.58
N THR A 522 8.01 -3.49 23.56
CA THR A 522 8.96 -4.32 22.81
C THR A 522 10.00 -3.46 22.10
N ILE A 523 9.57 -2.37 21.46
CA ILE A 523 10.46 -1.42 20.80
C ILE A 523 11.38 -0.73 21.83
N GLU A 524 10.82 -0.26 22.95
CA GLU A 524 11.58 0.38 24.03
C GLU A 524 12.65 -0.56 24.62
N ASN A 525 12.31 -1.83 24.85
CA ASN A 525 13.26 -2.85 25.30
C ASN A 525 14.36 -3.09 24.26
N ARG A 526 14.02 -3.16 22.97
CA ARG A 526 15.00 -3.33 21.89
C ARG A 526 15.95 -2.14 21.78
N ILE A 527 15.44 -0.92 21.91
CA ILE A 527 16.27 0.29 21.98
C ILE A 527 17.22 0.19 23.19
N ALA A 528 16.71 -0.20 24.37
CA ALA A 528 17.52 -0.35 25.57
C ALA A 528 18.60 -1.44 25.43
N GLU A 529 18.32 -2.54 24.73
CA GLU A 529 19.31 -3.57 24.38
C GLU A 529 20.41 -3.00 23.46
N LEU A 530 20.02 -2.38 22.34
CA LEU A 530 20.96 -1.83 21.35
C LEU A 530 21.84 -0.71 21.92
N GLU A 531 21.29 0.10 22.82
CA GLU A 531 22.04 1.18 23.49
C GLU A 531 22.82 0.71 24.73
N GLY A 532 22.41 -0.42 25.32
CA GLY A 532 23.04 -1.02 26.49
C GLY A 532 24.21 -1.96 26.19
N GLU A 533 24.35 -2.41 24.93
CA GLU A 533 25.48 -3.22 24.45
C GLU A 533 26.71 -2.39 23.98
N GLY A 534 26.75 -1.09 24.30
CA GLY A 534 27.86 -0.16 24.02
C GLY A 534 28.94 -0.09 25.10
#